data_AF-A0A1H5VTN7-F1
#
_entry.id   AF-A0A1H5VTN7-F1
#
_cell.length_a   1.000
_cell.length_b   1.000
_cell.length_c   1.000
_cell.angle_alpha   90.00
_cell.angle_beta   90.00
_cell.angle_gamma   90.00
#
_symmetry.space_group_name_H-M   'P 1'
#
loop_
_entity.id
_entity.type
_entity.pdbx_description
1 polymer ?
#
loop_
_entity_poly.entity_id
_entity_poly.type
_entity_poly.pdbx_seq_one_letter_code
_entity_poly.pdbx_strand_id
1 'polypeptide(L)'
;MIVVDQRMSMFFGSVLNMKSVTAAECAALAAFAILDQGDRVGGIVFGDETIAEIRPQRSRAALMRFLTAIAAANALLRADAPNVPPLGLNRVLQSVMRIAPRNHLILVFSDFDVIDDLTHKLIRGLSRHNDLVLGLVSDPMADDLPEGLKLVISDGELQAEIDTADSSVRRDLREMARGRLAEVLDWQRRLGVPVLPLSTGKESLGQMRRLMGLGPR
;
A
#
# COMPACT_ATOMS: atom_id res chain seq x y z
N MET A 1 1.00 14.44 -2.65
CA MET A 1 -0.21 13.61 -2.74
C MET A 1 0.16 12.23 -2.20
N ILE A 2 -0.58 11.71 -1.23
CA ILE A 2 -0.28 10.42 -0.62
C ILE A 2 -1.48 9.49 -0.81
N VAL A 3 -1.26 8.30 -1.34
CA VAL A 3 -2.29 7.30 -1.60
C VAL A 3 -2.06 6.15 -0.64
N VAL A 4 -3.07 5.79 0.14
CA VAL A 4 -2.95 4.81 1.22
C VAL A 4 -4.01 3.73 1.03
N ASP A 5 -3.53 2.52 0.81
CA ASP A 5 -4.37 1.33 0.68
C ASP A 5 -4.73 0.80 2.07
N GLN A 6 -6.04 0.65 2.30
CA GLN A 6 -6.67 0.10 3.50
C GLN A 6 -7.76 -0.91 3.09
N ARG A 7 -7.55 -1.63 1.98
CA ARG A 7 -8.39 -2.78 1.56
C ARG A 7 -8.21 -3.98 2.48
N MET A 8 -9.13 -4.96 2.42
CA MET A 8 -9.00 -6.20 3.21
C MET A 8 -7.73 -6.98 2.87
N SER A 9 -7.22 -6.89 1.63
CA SER A 9 -5.92 -7.47 1.26
C SER A 9 -4.77 -6.95 2.14
N MET A 10 -4.89 -5.73 2.69
CA MET A 10 -3.92 -5.11 3.59
C MET A 10 -4.08 -5.56 5.06
N PHE A 11 -5.16 -6.25 5.42
CA PHE A 11 -5.41 -6.77 6.77
C PHE A 11 -4.73 -8.12 7.02
N PHE A 12 -3.42 -8.16 6.78
CA PHE A 12 -2.59 -9.33 6.99
C PHE A 12 -1.21 -8.91 7.54
N GLY A 13 -0.67 -9.69 8.48
CA GLY A 13 0.64 -9.47 9.10
C GLY A 13 1.07 -10.67 9.92
N SER A 14 2.30 -11.16 9.73
CA SER A 14 2.80 -12.38 10.38
C SER A 14 3.78 -12.14 11.53
N VAL A 15 4.43 -10.97 11.58
CA VAL A 15 5.54 -10.72 12.52
C VAL A 15 5.24 -9.57 13.49
N LEU A 16 5.18 -8.33 12.99
CA LEU A 16 5.08 -7.14 13.85
C LEU A 16 3.77 -6.38 13.61
N ASN A 17 3.53 -5.93 12.38
CA ASN A 17 2.37 -5.12 12.02
C ASN A 17 1.51 -5.79 10.95
N MET A 18 0.26 -5.36 10.83
CA MET A 18 -0.51 -5.59 9.59
C MET A 18 0.07 -4.72 8.45
N LYS A 19 -0.05 -5.16 7.19
CA LYS A 19 0.31 -4.33 6.02
C LYS A 19 -0.39 -2.97 6.06
N SER A 20 -1.67 -2.94 6.42
CA SER A 20 -2.46 -1.72 6.57
C SER A 20 -1.88 -0.75 7.59
N VAL A 21 -1.34 -1.26 8.71
CA VAL A 21 -0.70 -0.46 9.76
C VAL A 21 0.62 0.11 9.25
N THR A 22 1.48 -0.70 8.63
CA THR A 22 2.73 -0.19 8.02
C THR A 22 2.44 0.90 6.97
N ALA A 23 1.44 0.69 6.10
CA ALA A 23 1.03 1.69 5.11
C ALA A 23 0.55 3.00 5.77
N ALA A 24 -0.27 2.90 6.83
CA ALA A 24 -0.78 4.03 7.58
C ALA A 24 0.34 4.83 8.28
N GLU A 25 1.26 4.14 8.94
CA GLU A 25 2.40 4.76 9.64
C GLU A 25 3.34 5.45 8.65
N CYS A 26 3.73 4.77 7.56
CA CYS A 26 4.56 5.36 6.51
C CYS A 26 3.91 6.59 5.87
N ALA A 27 2.60 6.53 5.61
CA ALA A 27 1.84 7.67 5.11
C ALA A 27 1.82 8.83 6.10
N ALA A 28 1.60 8.57 7.39
CA ALA A 28 1.61 9.59 8.43
C ALA A 28 2.98 10.26 8.56
N LEU A 29 4.06 9.47 8.60
CA LEU A 29 5.45 9.95 8.65
C LEU A 29 5.77 10.85 7.45
N ALA A 30 5.44 10.39 6.24
CA ALA A 30 5.65 11.19 5.03
C ALA A 30 4.80 12.47 5.06
N ALA A 31 3.56 12.39 5.54
CA ALA A 31 2.66 13.53 5.58
C ALA A 31 3.14 14.63 6.54
N PHE A 32 3.63 14.25 7.73
CA PHE A 32 4.25 15.17 8.67
C PHE A 32 5.53 15.78 8.08
N ALA A 33 6.41 14.97 7.49
CA ALA A 33 7.65 15.46 6.88
C ALA A 33 7.41 16.48 5.75
N ILE A 34 6.44 16.20 4.87
CA ILE A 34 6.05 17.12 3.78
C ILE A 34 5.49 18.43 4.34
N LEU A 35 4.64 18.38 5.36
CA LEU A 35 4.08 19.60 5.95
C LEU A 35 5.15 20.43 6.66
N ASP A 36 6.08 19.78 7.35
CA ASP A 36 7.19 20.43 8.07
C ASP A 36 8.14 21.19 7.11
N GLN A 37 8.35 20.65 5.90
CA GLN A 37 9.06 21.34 4.81
C GLN A 37 8.28 22.53 4.23
N GLY A 38 7.06 22.80 4.71
CA GLY A 38 6.21 23.87 4.23
C GLY A 38 5.50 23.53 2.92
N ASP A 39 5.34 22.26 2.57
CA ASP A 39 4.64 21.84 1.37
C ASP A 39 3.17 21.48 1.60
N ARG A 40 2.42 21.33 0.50
CA ARG A 40 1.01 20.95 0.52
C ARG A 40 0.89 19.44 0.68
N VAL A 41 0.17 19.01 1.70
CA VAL A 41 -0.08 17.59 1.97
C VAL A 41 -1.57 17.28 1.93
N GLY A 42 -1.88 16.11 1.40
CA GLY A 42 -3.22 15.57 1.23
C GLY A 42 -3.09 14.24 0.50
N GLY A 43 -4.20 13.54 0.35
CA GLY A 43 -4.16 12.16 -0.07
C GLY A 43 -5.48 11.54 -0.41
N ILE A 44 -5.40 10.31 -0.90
CA ILE A 44 -6.52 9.41 -1.06
C ILE A 44 -6.31 8.24 -0.10
N VAL A 45 -7.29 7.97 0.74
CA VAL A 45 -7.36 6.75 1.55
C VAL A 45 -8.48 5.90 0.97
N PHE A 46 -8.22 4.64 0.68
CA PHE A 46 -9.23 3.76 0.09
C PHE A 46 -9.24 2.39 0.74
N GLY A 47 -10.43 1.87 0.98
CA GLY A 47 -10.69 0.48 1.32
C GLY A 47 -11.46 -0.21 0.21
N ASP A 48 -12.11 -1.33 0.51
CA ASP A 48 -12.84 -2.11 -0.49
C ASP A 48 -14.09 -1.40 -1.03
N GLU A 49 -14.74 -0.60 -0.19
CA GLU A 49 -15.99 0.10 -0.56
C GLU A 49 -15.88 1.63 -0.47
N THR A 50 -14.89 2.15 0.25
CA THR A 50 -14.82 3.56 0.61
C THR A 50 -13.59 4.23 0.01
N ILE A 51 -13.75 5.49 -0.40
CA ILE A 51 -12.65 6.37 -0.82
C ILE A 51 -12.82 7.71 -0.13
N ALA A 52 -11.79 8.15 0.60
CA ALA A 52 -11.69 9.47 1.17
C ALA A 52 -10.65 10.29 0.39
N GLU A 53 -11.09 11.36 -0.28
CA GLU A 53 -10.21 12.27 -1.02
C GLU A 53 -9.99 13.57 -0.22
N ILE A 54 -8.75 13.81 0.21
CA ILE A 54 -8.34 15.02 0.92
C ILE A 54 -7.41 15.80 0.00
N ARG A 55 -7.89 16.94 -0.53
CA ARG A 55 -7.07 17.77 -1.42
C ARG A 55 -5.80 18.27 -0.70
N PRO A 56 -4.63 18.26 -1.37
CA PRO A 56 -3.39 18.77 -0.80
C PRO A 56 -3.50 20.25 -0.38
N GLN A 57 -3.23 20.53 0.89
CA GLN A 57 -3.24 21.88 1.46
C GLN A 57 -2.05 22.05 2.41
N ARG A 58 -1.55 23.27 2.53
CA ARG A 58 -0.54 23.65 3.52
C ARG A 58 -1.26 24.00 4.83
N SER A 59 -1.86 23.00 5.45
CA SER A 59 -2.72 23.19 6.62
C SER A 59 -2.64 22.00 7.56
N ARG A 60 -2.34 22.27 8.83
CA ARG A 60 -2.39 21.26 9.89
C ARG A 60 -3.78 20.65 10.02
N ALA A 61 -4.85 21.43 9.82
CA ALA A 61 -6.21 20.91 9.84
C ALA A 61 -6.47 19.92 8.69
N ALA A 62 -5.93 20.20 7.49
CA ALA A 62 -6.02 19.27 6.36
C ALA A 62 -5.22 17.99 6.60
N LEU A 63 -4.03 18.09 7.18
CA LEU A 63 -3.25 16.94 7.62
C LEU A 63 -4.03 16.10 8.63
N MET A 64 -4.62 16.72 9.65
CA MET A 64 -5.42 15.98 10.64
C MET A 64 -6.61 15.27 10.00
N ARG A 65 -7.33 15.91 9.06
CA ARG A 65 -8.41 15.22 8.31
C ARG A 65 -7.89 14.00 7.54
N PHE A 66 -6.71 14.11 6.92
CA PHE A 66 -6.10 12.98 6.22
C PHE A 66 -5.74 11.83 7.18
N LEU A 67 -5.10 12.13 8.31
CA LEU A 67 -4.77 11.13 9.34
C LEU A 67 -6.02 10.49 9.95
N THR A 68 -7.08 11.27 10.21
CA THR A 68 -8.37 10.76 10.66
C THR A 68 -9.00 9.84 9.63
N ALA A 69 -8.90 10.16 8.33
CA ALA A 69 -9.40 9.28 7.27
C ALA A 69 -8.64 7.95 7.22
N ILE A 70 -7.31 7.96 7.40
CA ILE A 70 -6.50 6.74 7.51
C ILE A 70 -6.97 5.90 8.71
N ALA A 71 -7.06 6.51 9.89
CA ALA A 71 -7.47 5.81 11.10
C ALA A 71 -8.89 5.23 10.98
N ALA A 72 -9.82 5.99 10.41
CA ALA A 72 -11.18 5.53 10.18
C ALA A 72 -11.24 4.35 9.21
N ALA A 73 -10.51 4.40 8.09
CA ALA A 73 -10.44 3.29 7.15
C ALA A 73 -9.80 2.04 7.78
N ASN A 74 -8.72 2.22 8.55
CA ASN A 74 -8.06 1.12 9.25
C ASN A 74 -9.01 0.44 10.26
N ALA A 75 -9.81 1.22 10.99
CA ALA A 75 -10.79 0.71 11.95
C ALA A 75 -11.96 -0.06 11.32
N LEU A 76 -12.13 0.00 9.99
CA LEU A 76 -13.11 -0.82 9.28
C LEU A 76 -12.58 -2.23 8.99
N LEU A 77 -11.27 -2.45 9.06
CA LEU A 77 -10.66 -3.76 8.82
C LEU A 77 -10.95 -4.69 10.00
N ARG A 78 -11.69 -5.76 9.72
CA ARG A 78 -12.10 -6.77 10.71
C ARG A 78 -12.24 -8.13 10.02
N ALA A 79 -11.95 -9.20 10.76
CA ALA A 79 -11.95 -10.56 10.21
C ALA A 79 -13.35 -11.07 9.81
N ASP A 80 -14.40 -10.46 10.36
CA ASP A 80 -15.81 -10.76 10.11
C ASP A 80 -16.47 -9.78 9.12
N ALA A 81 -15.67 -9.01 8.36
CA ALA A 81 -16.23 -8.09 7.37
C ALA A 81 -16.88 -8.87 6.22
N PRO A 82 -17.95 -8.35 5.61
CA PRO A 82 -18.61 -9.01 4.48
C PRO A 82 -17.66 -9.14 3.29
N ASN A 83 -17.78 -10.25 2.54
CA ASN A 83 -17.05 -10.44 1.29
C ASN A 83 -17.61 -9.50 0.22
N VAL A 84 -16.88 -8.42 -0.06
CA VAL A 84 -17.24 -7.44 -1.07
C VAL A 84 -16.17 -7.39 -2.15
N PRO A 85 -16.55 -7.28 -3.44
CA PRO A 85 -15.57 -7.09 -4.50
C PRO A 85 -14.71 -5.86 -4.21
N PRO A 86 -13.38 -6.01 -4.08
CA PRO A 86 -12.54 -4.92 -3.64
C PRO A 86 -12.48 -3.83 -4.70
N LEU A 87 -12.48 -2.57 -4.24
CA LEU A 87 -12.19 -1.44 -5.10
C LEU A 87 -10.83 -1.63 -5.79
N GLY A 88 -10.84 -1.69 -7.12
CA GLY A 88 -9.62 -1.83 -7.90
C GLY A 88 -8.71 -0.59 -7.81
N LEU A 89 -7.40 -0.82 -7.71
CA LEU A 89 -6.38 0.23 -7.69
C LEU A 89 -6.49 1.20 -8.88
N ASN A 90 -6.93 0.71 -10.04
CA ASN A 90 -7.17 1.51 -11.24
C ASN A 90 -8.09 2.72 -10.99
N ARG A 91 -9.18 2.55 -10.23
CA ARG A 91 -10.12 3.63 -9.93
C ARG A 91 -9.46 4.70 -9.06
N VAL A 92 -8.62 4.28 -8.12
CA VAL A 92 -7.85 5.18 -7.26
C VAL A 92 -6.83 5.96 -8.09
N LEU A 93 -6.05 5.28 -8.93
CA LEU A 93 -5.05 5.92 -9.80
C LEU A 93 -5.69 6.92 -10.78
N GLN A 94 -6.89 6.64 -11.29
CA GLN A 94 -7.66 7.59 -12.09
C GLN A 94 -8.06 8.83 -11.28
N SER A 95 -8.49 8.67 -10.02
CA SER A 95 -8.71 9.82 -9.12
C SER A 95 -7.41 10.60 -8.88
N VAL A 96 -6.27 9.93 -8.69
CA VAL A 96 -4.97 10.59 -8.54
C VAL A 96 -4.65 11.46 -9.76
N MET A 97 -4.84 10.94 -10.98
CA MET A 97 -4.62 11.72 -12.21
C MET A 97 -5.48 12.99 -12.29
N ARG A 98 -6.71 12.96 -11.75
CA ARG A 98 -7.59 14.14 -11.72
C ARG A 98 -7.17 15.17 -10.67
N ILE A 99 -6.70 14.73 -9.51
CA ILE A 99 -6.37 15.62 -8.38
C ILE A 99 -4.94 16.14 -8.46
N ALA A 100 -4.01 15.32 -8.94
CA ALA A 100 -2.57 15.59 -9.05
C ALA A 100 -2.11 15.47 -10.52
N PRO A 101 -2.49 16.41 -11.40
CA PRO A 101 -2.27 16.26 -12.83
C PRO A 101 -0.78 16.32 -13.23
N ARG A 102 0.03 17.21 -12.63
CA ARG A 102 1.47 17.40 -12.93
C ARG A 102 2.24 17.99 -11.75
N ASN A 103 3.56 17.80 -11.71
CA ASN A 103 4.50 18.38 -10.73
C ASN A 103 4.10 18.12 -9.27
N HIS A 104 3.55 16.93 -9.00
CA HIS A 104 3.32 16.46 -7.64
C HIS A 104 4.36 15.40 -7.27
N LEU A 105 4.76 15.39 -6.00
CA LEU A 105 5.23 14.16 -5.36
C LEU A 105 4.01 13.28 -5.06
N ILE A 106 3.98 12.09 -5.62
CA ILE A 106 2.93 11.09 -5.42
C ILE A 106 3.57 9.88 -4.72
N LEU A 107 3.14 9.64 -3.48
CA LEU A 107 3.54 8.46 -2.71
C LEU A 107 2.37 7.48 -2.72
N VAL A 108 2.58 6.23 -3.10
CA VAL A 108 1.54 5.17 -3.06
C VAL A 108 1.98 4.08 -2.11
N PHE A 109 1.28 3.87 -1.01
CA PHE A 109 1.53 2.80 -0.04
C PHE A 109 0.48 1.71 -0.19
N SER A 110 0.87 0.57 -0.75
CA SER A 110 0.00 -0.56 -1.07
C SER A 110 0.83 -1.84 -1.19
N ASP A 111 0.18 -2.99 -1.12
CA ASP A 111 0.76 -4.26 -1.52
C ASP A 111 0.69 -4.49 -3.04
N PHE A 112 0.03 -3.60 -3.79
CA PHE A 112 -0.21 -3.66 -5.23
C PHE A 112 -0.91 -4.95 -5.65
N ASP A 113 -1.89 -5.40 -4.87
CA ASP A 113 -2.71 -6.54 -5.26
C ASP A 113 -3.67 -6.22 -6.43
N VAL A 114 -3.87 -7.22 -7.29
CA VAL A 114 -4.67 -7.18 -8.53
C VAL A 114 -4.27 -6.02 -9.45
N ILE A 115 -3.23 -6.25 -10.26
CA ILE A 115 -2.72 -5.31 -11.26
C ILE A 115 -2.92 -5.87 -12.67
N ASP A 116 -3.13 -4.96 -13.62
CA ASP A 116 -3.43 -5.27 -15.02
C ASP A 116 -2.82 -4.25 -15.98
N ASP A 117 -2.97 -4.47 -17.29
CA ASP A 117 -2.48 -3.56 -18.34
C ASP A 117 -2.94 -2.11 -18.17
N LEU A 118 -4.14 -1.90 -17.61
CA LEU A 118 -4.62 -0.55 -17.31
C LEU A 118 -3.81 0.08 -16.17
N THR A 119 -3.49 -0.69 -15.13
CA THR A 119 -2.61 -0.27 -14.04
C THR A 119 -1.26 0.19 -14.57
N HIS A 120 -0.63 -0.59 -15.46
CA HIS A 120 0.64 -0.22 -16.10
C HIS A 120 0.53 1.10 -16.87
N LYS A 121 -0.56 1.30 -17.63
CA LYS A 121 -0.81 2.55 -18.38
C LYS A 121 -0.96 3.75 -17.43
N LEU A 122 -1.68 3.58 -16.32
CA LEU A 122 -1.92 4.64 -15.34
C LEU A 122 -0.63 5.02 -14.59
N ILE A 123 0.14 4.03 -14.10
CA ILE A 123 1.44 4.26 -13.44
C ILE A 123 2.42 4.97 -14.38
N ARG A 124 2.50 4.55 -15.65
CA ARG A 124 3.30 5.23 -16.67
C ARG A 124 2.83 6.67 -16.93
N GLY A 125 1.53 6.90 -16.97
CA GLY A 125 0.95 8.23 -17.16
C GLY A 125 1.28 9.17 -15.99
N LEU A 126 1.16 8.67 -14.76
CA LEU A 126 1.47 9.41 -13.54
C LEU A 126 2.97 9.75 -13.46
N SER A 127 3.85 8.77 -13.64
CA SER A 127 5.31 8.95 -13.56
C SER A 127 5.88 9.87 -14.64
N ARG A 128 5.23 9.99 -15.80
CA ARG A 128 5.67 10.91 -16.86
C ARG A 128 5.59 12.39 -16.47
N HIS A 129 4.70 12.74 -15.54
CA HIS A 129 4.39 14.13 -15.20
C HIS A 129 4.56 14.47 -13.72
N ASN A 130 4.89 13.48 -12.89
CA ASN A 130 4.96 13.58 -11.45
C ASN A 130 6.12 12.75 -10.92
N ASP A 131 6.65 13.13 -9.77
CA ASP A 131 7.59 12.30 -9.02
C ASP A 131 6.78 11.21 -8.31
N LEU A 132 6.71 10.03 -8.92
CA LEU A 132 5.97 8.89 -8.40
C LEU A 132 6.91 7.98 -7.60
N VAL A 133 6.55 7.67 -6.36
CA VAL A 133 7.26 6.71 -5.50
C VAL A 133 6.26 5.68 -4.98
N LEU A 134 6.64 4.41 -5.08
CA LEU A 134 5.79 3.28 -4.68
C LEU A 134 6.34 2.66 -3.40
N GLY A 135 5.62 2.79 -2.29
CA GLY A 135 5.85 2.02 -1.08
C GLY A 135 5.19 0.66 -1.20
N LEU A 136 5.97 -0.34 -1.62
CA LEU A 136 5.52 -1.73 -1.72
C LEU A 136 5.52 -2.33 -0.31
N VAL A 137 4.33 -2.56 0.24
CA VAL A 137 4.17 -3.14 1.58
C VAL A 137 4.03 -4.66 1.46
N SER A 138 5.01 -5.39 2.00
CA SER A 138 5.03 -6.85 1.96
C SER A 138 5.21 -7.44 3.35
N ASP A 139 4.65 -8.64 3.53
CA ASP A 139 4.81 -9.41 4.74
C ASP A 139 5.93 -10.46 4.58
N PRO A 140 6.82 -10.67 5.59
CA PRO A 140 7.91 -11.64 5.50
C PRO A 140 7.48 -13.05 5.11
N MET A 141 6.25 -13.44 5.45
CA MET A 141 5.72 -14.76 5.15
C MET A 141 5.45 -14.97 3.66
N ALA A 142 5.38 -13.90 2.86
CA ALA A 142 5.30 -14.00 1.40
C ALA A 142 6.61 -14.52 0.78
N ASP A 143 7.75 -14.27 1.43
CA ASP A 143 9.07 -14.69 0.96
C ASP A 143 9.45 -16.08 1.51
N ASP A 144 9.09 -16.36 2.77
CA ASP A 144 9.41 -17.62 3.47
C ASP A 144 8.14 -18.25 4.06
N LEU A 145 7.31 -18.83 3.19
CA LEU A 145 6.08 -19.53 3.58
C LEU A 145 6.45 -20.82 4.34
N PRO A 146 6.19 -20.92 5.68
CA PRO A 146 6.60 -22.07 6.50
C PRO A 146 5.81 -23.33 6.13
N GLU A 147 6.37 -24.50 6.38
CA GLU A 147 5.65 -25.77 6.19
C GLU A 147 4.68 -26.03 7.36
N GLY A 148 3.46 -26.49 7.04
CA GLY A 148 2.47 -26.89 8.04
C GLY A 148 1.81 -25.73 8.80
N LEU A 149 1.97 -24.49 8.33
CA LEU A 149 1.21 -23.34 8.79
C LEU A 149 -0.23 -23.46 8.30
N LYS A 150 -1.16 -23.48 9.25
CA LYS A 150 -2.61 -23.38 9.01
C LYS A 150 -3.01 -21.92 9.12
N LEU A 151 -3.18 -21.27 7.98
CA LEU A 151 -3.65 -19.89 7.92
C LEU A 151 -5.17 -19.90 7.76
N VAL A 152 -5.88 -19.25 8.67
CA VAL A 152 -7.30 -18.95 8.43
C VAL A 152 -7.36 -17.68 7.61
N ILE A 153 -7.46 -17.82 6.29
CA ILE A 153 -7.80 -16.69 5.43
C ILE A 153 -9.32 -16.63 5.38
N SER A 154 -9.89 -15.59 5.98
CA SER A 154 -11.32 -15.34 5.86
C SER A 154 -11.55 -14.36 4.72
N ASP A 155 -12.40 -14.73 3.79
CA ASP A 155 -12.94 -13.80 2.80
C ASP A 155 -14.23 -13.12 3.27
N GLY A 156 -14.67 -13.35 4.52
CA GLY A 156 -15.92 -12.85 5.07
C GLY A 156 -17.10 -13.84 5.05
N GLU A 157 -17.07 -14.88 4.21
CA GLU A 157 -18.08 -15.96 4.20
C GLU A 157 -17.46 -17.35 4.41
N LEU A 158 -16.26 -17.56 3.89
CA LEU A 158 -15.47 -18.77 3.99
C LEU A 158 -14.19 -18.46 4.76
N GLN A 159 -14.01 -19.16 5.88
CA GLN A 159 -12.71 -19.33 6.50
C GLN A 159 -11.99 -20.45 5.74
N ALA A 160 -11.16 -20.08 4.77
CA ALA A 160 -10.27 -21.03 4.12
C ALA A 160 -9.08 -21.28 5.06
N GLU A 161 -9.04 -22.49 5.64
CA GLU A 161 -7.82 -22.98 6.26
C GLU A 161 -6.83 -23.32 5.13
N ILE A 162 -5.94 -22.39 4.81
CA ILE A 162 -4.81 -22.68 3.94
C ILE A 162 -3.84 -23.53 4.75
N ASP A 163 -3.89 -24.83 4.51
CA ASP A 163 -2.87 -25.76 4.98
C ASP A 163 -1.66 -25.69 4.04
N THR A 164 -0.65 -24.96 4.47
CA THR A 164 0.62 -24.88 3.74
C THR A 164 1.42 -26.18 3.80
N ALA A 165 0.92 -27.29 4.39
CA ALA A 165 1.48 -28.62 4.20
C ALA A 165 1.40 -29.08 2.73
N ASP A 166 0.42 -28.62 1.96
CA ASP A 166 0.32 -28.93 0.52
C ASP A 166 1.36 -28.14 -0.30
N SER A 167 2.28 -28.88 -0.91
CA SER A 167 3.36 -28.32 -1.74
C SER A 167 2.86 -27.56 -2.98
N SER A 168 1.67 -27.89 -3.51
CA SER A 168 1.07 -27.21 -4.66
C SER A 168 0.55 -25.83 -4.27
N VAL A 169 -0.18 -25.74 -3.15
CA VAL A 169 -0.65 -24.48 -2.57
C VAL A 169 0.51 -23.56 -2.20
N ARG A 170 1.58 -24.10 -1.61
CA ARG A 170 2.81 -23.31 -1.35
C ARG A 170 3.43 -22.76 -2.62
N ARG A 171 3.49 -23.55 -3.69
CA ARG A 171 4.07 -23.14 -4.98
C ARG A 171 3.23 -22.02 -5.60
N ASP A 172 1.92 -22.17 -5.65
CA ASP A 172 1.02 -21.22 -6.31
C ASP A 172 1.03 -19.87 -5.57
N LEU A 173 1.01 -19.86 -4.23
CA LEU A 173 1.15 -18.64 -3.43
C LEU A 173 2.50 -17.94 -3.66
N ARG A 174 3.60 -18.71 -3.75
CA ARG A 174 4.93 -18.17 -4.06
C ARG A 174 5.00 -17.60 -5.49
N GLU A 175 4.39 -18.26 -6.46
CA GLU A 175 4.35 -17.78 -7.84
C GLU A 175 3.54 -16.49 -7.97
N MET A 176 2.38 -16.40 -7.31
CA MET A 176 1.59 -15.17 -7.25
C MET A 176 2.36 -14.01 -6.62
N ALA A 177 3.00 -14.24 -5.47
CA ALA A 177 3.80 -13.21 -4.79
C ALA A 177 4.99 -12.75 -5.65
N ARG A 178 5.69 -13.70 -6.29
CA ARG A 178 6.80 -13.41 -7.22
C ARG A 178 6.35 -12.64 -8.46
N GLY A 179 5.22 -13.02 -9.05
CA GLY A 179 4.63 -12.32 -10.19
C GLY A 179 4.35 -10.86 -9.85
N ARG A 180 3.69 -10.61 -8.72
CA ARG A 180 3.39 -9.25 -8.24
C ARG A 180 4.66 -8.43 -8.03
N LEU A 181 5.66 -8.99 -7.35
CA LEU A 181 6.95 -8.32 -7.14
C LEU A 181 7.65 -8.01 -8.47
N ALA A 182 7.63 -8.93 -9.42
CA ALA A 182 8.25 -8.76 -10.74
C ALA A 182 7.63 -7.58 -11.50
N GLU A 183 6.31 -7.41 -11.46
CA GLU A 183 5.61 -6.30 -12.12
C GLU A 183 5.97 -4.95 -11.49
N VAL A 184 6.00 -4.86 -10.15
CA VAL A 184 6.38 -3.61 -9.46
C VAL A 184 7.85 -3.26 -9.73
N LEU A 185 8.75 -4.25 -9.74
CA LEU A 185 10.15 -4.05 -10.11
C LEU A 185 10.32 -3.71 -11.60
N ASP A 186 9.42 -4.16 -12.48
CA ASP A 186 9.42 -3.75 -13.88
C ASP A 186 9.12 -2.26 -14.04
N TRP A 187 8.19 -1.70 -13.25
CA TRP A 187 8.00 -0.24 -13.21
C TRP A 187 9.26 0.50 -12.78
N GLN A 188 9.98 -0.01 -11.77
CA GLN A 188 11.26 0.60 -11.37
C GLN A 188 12.27 0.58 -12.53
N ARG A 189 12.44 -0.56 -13.20
CA ARG A 189 13.42 -0.71 -14.29
C ARG A 189 13.07 0.08 -15.54
N ARG A 190 11.81 0.05 -15.97
CA ARG A 190 11.37 0.64 -17.26
C ARG A 190 10.97 2.10 -17.17
N LEU A 191 10.39 2.49 -16.04
CA LEU A 191 9.83 3.83 -15.84
C LEU A 191 10.71 4.70 -14.92
N GLY A 192 11.73 4.11 -14.29
CA GLY A 192 12.58 4.82 -13.32
C GLY A 192 11.85 5.19 -12.03
N VAL A 193 10.72 4.57 -11.74
CA VAL A 193 9.88 4.84 -10.56
C VAL A 193 10.55 4.24 -9.32
N PRO A 194 10.95 5.04 -8.32
CA PRO A 194 11.52 4.49 -7.09
C PRO A 194 10.50 3.62 -6.34
N VAL A 195 10.94 2.43 -5.94
CA VAL A 195 10.16 1.51 -5.11
C VAL A 195 10.82 1.40 -3.74
N LEU A 196 10.06 1.69 -2.69
CA LEU A 196 10.46 1.54 -1.30
C LEU A 196 9.93 0.19 -0.80
N PRO A 197 10.79 -0.82 -0.58
CA PRO A 197 10.36 -2.09 -0.02
C PRO A 197 10.09 -1.94 1.48
N LEU A 198 8.83 -1.96 1.88
CA LEU A 198 8.38 -1.80 3.26
C LEU A 198 7.93 -3.16 3.80
N SER A 199 8.63 -3.65 4.81
CA SER A 199 8.29 -4.90 5.48
C SER A 199 7.39 -4.66 6.68
N THR A 200 6.36 -5.47 6.84
CA THR A 200 5.52 -5.51 8.05
C THR A 200 6.24 -6.12 9.26
N GLY A 201 7.39 -6.76 9.07
CA GLY A 201 8.19 -7.35 10.15
C GLY A 201 9.23 -6.40 10.77
N LYS A 202 9.21 -5.11 10.39
CA LYS A 202 10.16 -4.09 10.86
C LYS A 202 9.42 -2.81 11.21
N GLU A 203 9.98 -2.04 12.14
CA GLU A 203 9.40 -0.76 12.55
C GLU A 203 9.36 0.24 11.38
N SER A 204 8.21 0.87 11.15
CA SER A 204 7.95 1.74 9.99
C SER A 204 8.86 2.96 9.96
N LEU A 205 9.11 3.62 11.10
CA LEU A 205 9.97 4.80 11.18
C LEU A 205 11.42 4.48 10.80
N GLY A 206 12.02 3.43 11.38
CA GLY A 206 13.37 2.99 11.04
C GLY A 206 13.54 2.67 9.56
N GLN A 207 12.55 1.99 8.95
CA GLN A 207 12.53 1.71 7.52
C GLN A 207 12.45 2.99 6.68
N MET A 208 11.50 3.88 6.99
CA MET A 208 11.32 5.15 6.27
C MET A 208 12.58 6.03 6.36
N ARG A 209 13.19 6.16 7.54
CA ARG A 209 14.45 6.92 7.69
C ARG A 209 15.55 6.38 6.79
N ARG A 210 15.75 5.06 6.76
CA ARG A 210 16.77 4.43 5.92
C ARG A 210 16.46 4.61 4.43
N LEU A 211 15.24 4.34 4.01
CA LEU A 211 14.84 4.34 2.59
C LEU A 211 14.74 5.75 2.00
N MET A 212 14.45 6.75 2.83
CA MET A 212 14.41 8.17 2.45
C MET A 212 15.77 8.88 2.60
N GLY A 213 16.86 8.15 2.91
CA GLY A 213 18.21 8.71 3.01
C GLY A 213 18.49 9.53 4.29
N LEU A 214 17.68 9.33 5.34
CA LEU A 214 17.77 10.00 6.65
C LEU A 214 18.34 9.08 7.76
N GLY A 215 18.98 7.98 7.38
CA GLY A 215 19.71 7.09 8.29
C GLY A 215 21.06 7.68 8.72
N PRO A 216 21.63 7.24 9.86
CA PRO A 216 23.01 7.59 10.19
C PRO A 216 23.94 7.17 9.05
N ARG A 217 24.85 8.07 8.66
CA ARG A 217 25.96 7.75 7.76
C ARG A 217 26.92 6.78 8.42
#